data_AF-A0A2K8KVL6-F1
#
_entry.id   AF-A0A2K8KVL6-F1
#
_cell.length_a   1.000
_cell.length_b   1.000
_cell.length_c   1.000
_cell.angle_alpha   90.00
_cell.angle_beta   90.00
_cell.angle_gamma   90.00
#
_symmetry.space_group_name_H-M   'P 1'
#
loop_
_entity.id
_entity.type
_entity.pdbx_description
1 polymer ?
#
loop_
_entity_poly.entity_id
_entity_poly.type
_entity_poly.pdbx_seq_one_letter_code
_entity_poly.pdbx_strand_id
1 'polypeptide(L)'
;MAKIMGAIISMASVIVLLGWMSEIFNIYLYGGILPQRIGMKFTSALSFLLSGLLLLSIANAYEKNSTSSGTLHQVASMVIMLIVIIMLISSLEGTKAGIEHWFVGGAAYAIKGDMAGSISFGTMVAFVVISLVGIFTMINPPKASLLLLAGIIECAVGGLSFSGHLLNIPILYFGIEGATAGVGLPAAVLIFMMGMGLLVLGTTKGNPNG
;
A
#
# COMPACT_ATOMS: atom_id res chain seq x y z
N MET A 1 -14.54 -3.37 12.75
CA MET A 1 -13.48 -4.22 12.11
C MET A 1 -12.57 -3.41 11.18
N ALA A 2 -13.11 -2.67 10.20
CA ALA A 2 -12.30 -1.86 9.27
C ALA A 2 -11.35 -0.85 9.95
N LYS A 3 -11.78 -0.20 11.05
CA LYS A 3 -10.92 0.68 11.86
C LYS A 3 -9.71 -0.04 12.46
N ILE A 4 -9.92 -1.25 12.95
CA ILE A 4 -8.86 -2.08 13.55
C ILE A 4 -7.84 -2.46 12.47
N MET A 5 -8.32 -2.85 11.29
CA MET A 5 -7.46 -3.14 10.14
C MET A 5 -6.66 -1.92 9.71
N GLY A 6 -7.30 -0.74 9.58
CA GLY A 6 -6.61 0.52 9.29
C GLY A 6 -5.53 0.86 10.31
N ALA A 7 -5.83 0.72 11.61
CA ALA A 7 -4.86 0.97 12.68
C ALA A 7 -3.66 -0.01 12.63
N ILE A 8 -3.90 -1.30 12.38
CA ILE A 8 -2.83 -2.29 12.22
C ILE A 8 -1.95 -1.96 11.02
N ILE A 9 -2.56 -1.60 9.87
CA ILE A 9 -1.82 -1.23 8.66
C ILE A 9 -0.95 -0.01 8.93
N SER A 10 -1.50 1.03 9.55
CA SER A 10 -0.73 2.23 9.92
C SER A 10 0.42 1.89 10.88
N MET A 11 0.17 1.10 11.92
CA MET A 11 1.20 0.75 12.90
C MET A 11 2.32 -0.11 12.29
N ALA A 12 1.97 -1.12 11.48
CA ALA A 12 2.94 -1.93 10.75
C ALA A 12 3.80 -1.09 9.80
N SER A 13 3.18 -0.10 9.16
CA SER A 13 3.88 0.84 8.26
C SER A 13 4.84 1.75 9.03
N VAL A 14 4.45 2.25 10.20
CA VAL A 14 5.34 3.03 11.08
C VAL A 14 6.55 2.19 11.50
N ILE A 15 6.35 0.93 11.90
CA ILE A 15 7.46 0.04 12.27
C ILE A 15 8.45 -0.12 11.12
N VAL A 16 7.96 -0.28 9.89
CA VAL A 16 8.82 -0.41 8.70
C VAL A 16 9.53 0.89 8.37
N LEU A 17 8.86 2.04 8.49
CA LEU A 17 9.48 3.35 8.31
C LEU A 17 10.57 3.61 9.35
N LEU A 18 10.33 3.26 10.62
CA LEU A 18 11.33 3.32 11.69
C LEU A 18 12.49 2.36 11.43
N GLY A 19 12.21 1.17 10.91
CA GLY A 19 13.24 0.22 10.47
C GLY A 19 14.16 0.83 9.41
N TRP A 20 13.59 1.45 8.38
CA TRP A 20 14.34 2.19 7.37
C TRP A 20 15.13 3.36 7.96
N MET A 21 14.54 4.15 8.87
CA MET A 21 15.27 5.22 9.56
C MET A 21 16.44 4.68 10.38
N SER A 22 16.27 3.54 11.07
CA SER A 22 17.35 2.91 11.85
C SER A 22 18.47 2.34 10.96
N GLU A 23 18.16 1.84 9.76
CA GLU A 23 19.15 1.44 8.76
C GLU A 23 19.96 2.65 8.25
N ILE A 24 19.33 3.82 8.07
CA ILE A 24 20.04 5.07 7.71
C ILE A 24 21.05 5.48 8.80
N PHE A 25 20.76 5.17 10.08
CA PHE A 25 21.68 5.38 11.20
C PHE A 25 22.67 4.21 11.44
N ASN A 26 22.82 3.29 10.47
CA ASN A 26 23.78 2.18 10.51
C ASN A 26 23.54 1.17 11.65
N ILE A 27 22.30 1.09 12.16
CA ILE A 27 21.88 0.05 13.10
C ILE A 27 21.27 -1.09 12.28
N TYR A 28 22.03 -2.16 12.08
CA TYR A 28 21.62 -3.34 11.31
C TYR A 28 20.53 -4.15 12.03
N LEU A 29 19.29 -3.66 12.00
CA LEU A 29 18.13 -4.38 12.53
C LEU A 29 17.54 -5.40 11.54
N TYR A 30 17.83 -5.23 10.24
CA TYR A 30 17.39 -6.12 9.17
C TYR A 30 18.59 -6.77 8.45
N GLY A 31 19.43 -7.45 9.23
CA GLY A 31 20.31 -8.48 8.66
C GLY A 31 19.45 -9.56 8.01
N GLY A 32 19.74 -9.90 6.75
CA GLY A 32 18.96 -10.86 5.97
C GLY A 32 18.96 -12.25 6.60
N ILE A 33 17.91 -12.59 7.35
CA ILE A 33 17.72 -13.94 7.90
C ILE A 33 17.18 -14.91 6.82
N LEU A 34 16.73 -14.42 5.65
CA LEU A 34 16.20 -15.27 4.58
C LEU A 34 16.61 -14.77 3.16
N PRO A 35 17.13 -15.65 2.29
CA PRO A 35 17.66 -15.29 0.97
C PRO A 35 16.60 -14.90 -0.09
N GLN A 36 15.30 -14.96 0.22
CA GLN A 36 14.21 -14.71 -0.75
C GLN A 36 13.18 -13.64 -0.32
N ARG A 37 13.42 -12.89 0.76
CA ARG A 37 12.43 -11.86 1.18
C ARG A 37 12.65 -10.54 0.44
N ILE A 38 11.76 -10.25 -0.51
CA ILE A 38 11.58 -8.90 -1.04
C ILE A 38 11.07 -8.01 0.10
N GLY A 39 11.96 -7.14 0.61
CA GLY A 39 11.64 -6.20 1.67
C GLY A 39 10.68 -5.10 1.21
N MET A 40 9.81 -4.65 2.12
CA MET A 40 8.93 -3.51 1.85
C MET A 40 9.75 -2.22 1.77
N LYS A 41 9.56 -1.47 0.69
CA LYS A 41 10.30 -0.23 0.40
C LYS A 41 9.80 0.94 1.23
N PHE A 42 10.63 1.97 1.42
CA PHE A 42 10.28 3.16 2.20
C PHE A 42 9.04 3.86 1.63
N THR A 43 9.03 4.09 0.31
CA THR A 43 7.90 4.72 -0.38
C THR A 43 6.61 3.92 -0.26
N SER A 44 6.72 2.59 -0.41
CA SER A 44 5.59 1.67 -0.19
C SER A 44 5.09 1.71 1.25
N ALA A 45 5.99 1.74 2.24
CA ALA A 45 5.63 1.86 3.65
C ALA A 45 4.92 3.19 3.95
N LEU A 46 5.39 4.30 3.37
CA LEU A 46 4.73 5.60 3.48
C LEU A 46 3.32 5.58 2.86
N SER A 47 3.18 5.00 1.67
CA SER A 47 1.88 4.85 1.02
C SER A 47 0.94 3.93 1.81
N PHE A 48 1.42 2.85 2.43
CA PHE A 48 0.60 2.02 3.32
C PHE A 48 0.20 2.76 4.60
N LEU A 49 1.09 3.57 5.18
CA LEU A 49 0.75 4.41 6.32
C LEU A 49 -0.43 5.34 5.99
N LEU A 50 -0.32 6.06 4.87
CA LEU A 50 -1.36 6.96 4.39
C LEU A 50 -2.64 6.20 4.02
N SER A 51 -2.53 5.03 3.40
CA SER A 51 -3.69 4.19 3.04
C SER A 51 -4.42 3.63 4.27
N GLY A 52 -3.67 3.24 5.31
CA GLY A 52 -4.24 2.80 6.59
C GLY A 52 -4.97 3.94 7.32
N LEU A 53 -4.38 5.15 7.31
CA LEU A 53 -5.03 6.35 7.83
C LEU A 53 -6.29 6.69 7.04
N LEU A 54 -6.23 6.57 5.71
CA LEU A 54 -7.36 6.81 4.82
C LEU A 54 -8.49 5.82 5.08
N LEU A 55 -8.20 4.52 5.22
CA LEU A 55 -9.19 3.50 5.59
C LEU A 55 -9.84 3.81 6.95
N LEU A 56 -9.06 4.27 7.93
CA LEU A 56 -9.55 4.66 9.25
C LEU A 56 -10.46 5.91 9.16
N SER A 57 -10.09 6.90 8.35
CA SER A 57 -10.92 8.07 8.06
C SER A 57 -12.22 7.71 7.36
N ILE A 58 -12.18 6.84 6.34
CA ILE A 58 -13.39 6.35 5.66
C ILE A 58 -14.29 5.61 6.65
N ALA A 59 -13.74 4.71 7.47
CA ALA A 59 -14.51 3.97 8.46
C ALA A 59 -15.17 4.90 9.51
N ASN A 60 -14.50 5.99 9.89
CA ASN A 60 -15.07 7.01 10.79
C ASN A 60 -16.16 7.86 10.13
N ALA A 61 -15.95 8.28 8.88
CA ALA A 61 -16.96 9.02 8.10
C ALA A 61 -18.20 8.16 7.84
N TYR A 62 -17.98 6.86 7.63
CA TYR A 62 -19.00 5.86 7.44
C TYR A 62 -19.92 5.70 8.67
N GLU A 63 -19.38 5.66 9.89
CA GLU A 63 -20.20 5.58 11.11
C GLU A 63 -20.94 6.89 11.43
N LYS A 64 -20.34 8.04 11.14
CA LYS A 64 -20.92 9.35 11.49
C LYS A 64 -21.97 9.86 10.48
N ASN A 65 -22.22 9.13 9.38
CA ASN A 65 -23.05 9.57 8.25
C ASN A 65 -22.75 11.01 7.79
N SER A 66 -21.52 11.46 8.01
CA SER A 66 -21.10 12.84 7.77
C SER A 66 -20.08 12.85 6.66
N THR A 67 -20.32 13.70 5.65
CA THR A 67 -19.38 14.00 4.57
C THR A 67 -18.16 14.79 5.03
N SER A 68 -18.13 15.23 6.29
CA SER A 68 -16.97 15.92 6.87
C SER A 68 -15.90 14.91 7.30
N SER A 69 -15.38 14.14 6.33
CA SER A 69 -14.06 13.53 6.49
C SER A 69 -13.05 14.67 6.44
N GLY A 70 -12.46 15.03 7.58
CA GLY A 70 -11.58 16.19 7.72
C GLY A 70 -10.45 16.24 6.67
N THR A 71 -9.89 17.44 6.49
CA THR A 71 -8.82 17.78 5.53
C THR A 71 -7.67 16.78 5.45
N LEU A 72 -7.37 16.07 6.54
CA LEU A 72 -6.35 15.01 6.60
C LEU A 72 -6.56 13.88 5.58
N HIS A 73 -7.81 13.45 5.37
CA HIS A 73 -8.15 12.39 4.42
C HIS A 73 -7.86 12.80 2.96
N GLN A 74 -8.18 14.05 2.63
CA GLN A 74 -8.02 14.62 1.29
C GLN A 74 -6.54 14.68 0.92
N VAL A 75 -5.74 15.24 1.84
CA VAL A 75 -4.29 15.35 1.67
C VAL A 75 -3.66 13.96 1.53
N ALA A 76 -4.04 12.98 2.36
CA ALA A 76 -3.51 11.63 2.27
C ALA A 76 -3.78 11.00 0.89
N SER A 77 -5.01 11.11 0.37
CA SER A 77 -5.38 10.55 -0.94
C SER A 77 -4.59 11.18 -2.10
N MET A 78 -4.42 12.51 -2.07
CA MET A 78 -3.66 13.24 -3.10
C MET A 78 -2.17 12.90 -3.04
N VAL A 79 -1.60 12.78 -1.84
CA VAL A 79 -0.19 12.41 -1.66
C VAL A 79 0.05 10.98 -2.14
N ILE A 80 -0.81 10.01 -1.82
CA ILE A 80 -0.66 8.64 -2.32
C ILE A 80 -0.74 8.65 -3.86
N MET A 81 -1.74 9.32 -4.44
CA MET A 81 -1.88 9.41 -5.89
C MET A 81 -0.63 10.01 -6.54
N LEU A 82 -0.09 11.10 -5.99
CA LEU A 82 1.13 11.73 -6.49
C LEU A 82 2.31 10.76 -6.46
N ILE A 83 2.52 10.06 -5.34
CA ILE A 83 3.59 9.05 -5.22
C ILE A 83 3.43 7.97 -6.29
N VAL A 84 2.22 7.44 -6.47
CA VAL A 84 1.97 6.36 -7.43
C VAL A 84 2.13 6.81 -8.88
N ILE A 85 1.71 8.03 -9.23
CA ILE A 85 1.91 8.58 -10.59
C ILE A 85 3.40 8.74 -10.89
N ILE A 86 4.18 9.30 -9.97
CA ILE A 86 5.64 9.43 -10.13
C ILE A 86 6.27 8.05 -10.35
N MET A 87 5.84 7.06 -9.58
CA MET A 87 6.31 5.67 -9.70
C MET A 87 5.91 5.00 -11.01
N LEU A 88 4.69 5.24 -11.49
CA LEU A 88 4.21 4.72 -12.77
C LEU A 88 5.00 5.32 -13.94
N ILE A 89 5.21 6.64 -13.93
CA ILE A 89 6.03 7.32 -14.95
C ILE A 89 7.46 6.77 -14.94
N SER A 90 8.06 6.66 -13.75
CA SER A 90 9.38 6.05 -13.57
C SER A 90 9.45 4.62 -14.12
N SER A 91 8.41 3.82 -13.90
CA SER A 91 8.34 2.44 -14.41
C SER A 91 8.18 2.38 -15.94
N LEU A 92 7.48 3.33 -16.55
CA LEU A 92 7.25 3.37 -18.00
C LEU A 92 8.48 3.89 -18.76
N GLU A 93 9.18 4.87 -18.19
CA GLU A 93 10.40 5.43 -18.79
C GLU A 93 11.64 4.54 -18.57
N GLY A 94 11.52 3.48 -17.76
CA GLY A 94 12.65 2.63 -17.36
C GLY A 94 13.68 3.38 -16.51
N THR A 95 13.35 4.59 -16.05
CA THR A 95 14.20 5.41 -15.20
C THR A 95 14.04 4.95 -13.75
N LYS A 96 15.13 4.84 -13.00
CA LYS A 96 15.10 4.46 -11.56
C LYS A 96 14.80 5.68 -10.69
N ALA A 97 13.71 6.40 -10.96
CA ALA A 97 13.30 7.64 -10.29
C ALA A 97 12.50 7.38 -9.01
N GLY A 98 13.02 6.52 -8.13
CA GLY A 98 12.45 6.33 -6.80
C GLY A 98 12.80 7.51 -5.88
N ILE A 99 11.82 8.00 -5.10
CA ILE A 99 12.04 9.01 -4.04
C ILE A 99 13.13 8.54 -3.04
N GLU A 100 13.34 7.23 -2.95
CA GLU A 100 14.42 6.60 -2.19
C GLU A 100 15.81 7.12 -2.55
N HIS A 101 16.07 7.44 -3.82
CA HIS A 101 17.37 8.00 -4.22
C HIS A 101 17.63 9.38 -3.57
N TRP A 102 16.57 10.16 -3.36
CA TRP A 102 16.63 11.48 -2.75
C TRP A 102 16.73 11.42 -1.21
N PHE A 103 16.14 10.40 -0.58
CA PHE A 103 16.06 10.29 0.88
C PHE A 103 17.13 9.39 1.52
N VAL A 104 17.59 8.35 0.82
CA VAL A 104 18.42 7.28 1.40
C VAL A 104 19.91 7.44 1.05
N GLY A 105 20.24 8.28 0.06
CA GLY A 105 21.63 8.47 -0.39
C GLY A 105 22.21 7.23 -1.08
N GLY A 106 23.11 7.44 -2.04
CA GLY A 106 23.62 6.37 -2.93
C GLY A 106 24.29 5.17 -2.22
N ALA A 107 24.73 5.32 -0.96
CA ALA A 107 25.47 4.29 -0.22
C ALA A 107 24.63 3.07 0.16
N ALA A 108 23.35 3.25 0.54
CA ALA A 108 22.45 2.11 0.82
C ALA A 108 21.87 1.49 -0.46
N TYR A 109 21.92 2.21 -1.58
CA TYR A 109 21.53 1.72 -2.90
C TYR A 109 22.55 0.72 -3.49
N ALA A 110 23.84 0.94 -3.23
CA ALA A 110 24.93 0.11 -3.74
C ALA A 110 24.98 -1.32 -3.15
N ILE A 111 24.39 -1.54 -1.97
CA ILE A 111 24.47 -2.82 -1.24
C ILE A 111 23.33 -3.79 -1.62
N LYS A 112 22.18 -3.31 -2.13
CA LYS A 112 20.98 -4.14 -2.36
C LYS A 112 20.63 -4.43 -3.84
N GLY A 113 21.52 -4.12 -4.79
CA GLY A 113 21.42 -4.58 -6.17
C GLY A 113 20.39 -3.87 -7.06
N ASP A 114 20.59 -3.97 -8.36
CA ASP A 114 20.20 -3.02 -9.40
C ASP A 114 18.69 -2.90 -9.75
N MET A 115 17.81 -3.60 -9.01
CA MET A 115 16.33 -3.50 -9.11
C MET A 115 15.72 -2.77 -7.90
N ALA A 116 16.51 -1.95 -7.22
CA ALA A 116 16.19 -1.44 -5.89
C ALA A 116 15.09 -0.36 -5.82
N GLY A 117 14.59 0.20 -6.94
CA GLY A 117 13.78 1.43 -6.91
C GLY A 117 12.33 1.36 -7.34
N SER A 118 11.86 0.28 -7.95
CA SER A 118 10.47 0.21 -8.45
C SER A 118 9.57 -0.56 -7.48
N ILE A 119 8.48 0.08 -7.06
CA ILE A 119 7.35 -0.62 -6.41
C ILE A 119 6.78 -1.63 -7.41
N SER A 120 6.25 -2.75 -6.92
CA SER A 120 5.63 -3.75 -7.79
C SER A 120 4.37 -3.20 -8.48
N PHE A 121 4.07 -3.72 -9.68
CA PHE A 121 2.84 -3.33 -10.39
C PHE A 121 1.59 -3.60 -9.56
N GLY A 122 1.52 -4.75 -8.86
CA GLY A 122 0.39 -5.08 -7.98
C GLY A 122 0.19 -4.06 -6.86
N THR A 123 1.28 -3.63 -6.21
CA THR A 123 1.21 -2.61 -5.16
C THR A 123 0.82 -1.23 -5.71
N MET A 124 1.24 -0.88 -6.93
CA MET A 124 0.78 0.36 -7.58
C MET A 124 -0.73 0.32 -7.82
N VAL A 125 -1.26 -0.77 -8.36
CA VAL A 125 -2.71 -0.95 -8.60
C VAL A 125 -3.49 -0.80 -7.30
N ALA A 126 -3.04 -1.45 -6.22
CA ALA A 126 -3.62 -1.29 -4.88
C ALA A 126 -3.67 0.18 -4.47
N PHE A 127 -2.54 0.88 -4.51
CA PHE A 127 -2.51 2.28 -4.11
C PHE A 127 -3.36 3.20 -5.01
N VAL A 128 -3.48 2.94 -6.30
CA VAL A 128 -4.43 3.66 -7.18
C VAL A 128 -5.86 3.44 -6.72
N VAL A 129 -6.25 2.19 -6.47
CA VAL A 129 -7.61 1.83 -6.08
C VAL A 129 -8.01 2.53 -4.78
N ILE A 130 -7.22 2.39 -3.71
CA ILE A 130 -7.52 3.03 -2.42
C ILE A 130 -7.52 4.57 -2.52
N SER A 131 -6.63 5.15 -3.34
CA SER A 131 -6.60 6.61 -3.56
C SER A 131 -7.84 7.11 -4.29
N LEU A 132 -8.29 6.38 -5.32
CA LEU A 132 -9.52 6.70 -6.04
C LEU A 132 -10.74 6.60 -5.13
N VAL A 133 -10.83 5.53 -4.32
CA VAL A 133 -11.87 5.43 -3.29
C VAL A 133 -11.83 6.65 -2.39
N GLY A 134 -10.63 7.03 -1.95
CA GLY A 134 -10.44 8.21 -1.12
C GLY A 134 -10.99 9.48 -1.77
N ILE A 135 -10.60 9.77 -3.00
CA ILE A 135 -11.06 10.96 -3.74
C ILE A 135 -12.57 10.94 -3.97
N PHE A 136 -13.13 9.78 -4.32
CA PHE A 136 -14.59 9.67 -4.50
C PHE A 136 -15.35 9.91 -3.19
N THR A 137 -14.79 9.49 -2.05
CA THR A 137 -15.37 9.77 -0.74
C THR A 137 -15.33 11.24 -0.33
N MET A 138 -14.46 12.05 -0.97
CA MET A 138 -14.45 13.51 -0.76
C MET A 138 -15.64 14.20 -1.41
N ILE A 139 -16.05 13.72 -2.59
CA ILE A 139 -17.10 14.37 -3.39
C ILE A 139 -18.48 13.89 -2.94
N ASN A 140 -18.60 12.60 -2.62
CA ASN A 140 -19.87 11.98 -2.25
C ASN A 140 -19.67 10.98 -1.10
N PRO A 141 -20.71 10.72 -0.28
CA PRO A 141 -20.63 9.65 0.71
C PRO A 141 -20.29 8.32 0.01
N PRO A 142 -19.40 7.49 0.59
CA PRO A 142 -18.95 6.25 -0.03
C PRO A 142 -20.12 5.37 -0.45
N LYS A 143 -20.18 5.01 -1.74
CA LYS A 143 -21.16 4.03 -2.22
C LYS A 143 -20.71 2.63 -1.81
N ALA A 144 -21.68 1.82 -1.35
CA ALA A 144 -21.44 0.43 -0.95
C ALA A 144 -20.73 -0.37 -2.06
N SER A 145 -21.21 -0.23 -3.30
CA SER A 145 -20.68 -0.91 -4.48
C SER A 145 -19.25 -0.51 -4.80
N LEU A 146 -18.87 0.76 -4.61
CA LEU A 146 -17.51 1.24 -4.82
C LEU A 146 -16.55 0.61 -3.80
N LEU A 147 -16.94 0.60 -2.52
CA LEU A 147 -16.15 -0.02 -1.45
C LEU A 147 -16.02 -1.53 -1.64
N LEU A 148 -17.09 -2.22 -2.06
CA LEU A 148 -17.05 -3.64 -2.39
C LEU A 148 -16.10 -3.93 -3.55
N LEU A 149 -16.24 -3.20 -4.66
CA LEU A 149 -15.39 -3.41 -5.84
C LEU A 149 -13.92 -3.18 -5.50
N ALA A 150 -13.60 -2.08 -4.82
CA ALA A 150 -12.25 -1.79 -4.36
C ALA A 150 -11.72 -2.88 -3.43
N GLY A 151 -12.53 -3.32 -2.46
CA GLY A 151 -12.16 -4.40 -1.55
C GLY A 151 -11.89 -5.74 -2.26
N ILE A 152 -12.66 -6.09 -3.28
CA ILE A 152 -12.44 -7.29 -4.10
C ILE A 152 -11.09 -7.20 -4.83
N ILE A 153 -10.81 -6.06 -5.47
CA ILE A 153 -9.55 -5.85 -6.22
C ILE A 153 -8.35 -5.97 -5.28
N GLU A 154 -8.38 -5.28 -4.14
CA GLU A 154 -7.32 -5.32 -3.14
C GLU A 154 -7.11 -6.72 -2.56
N CYS A 155 -8.20 -7.42 -2.21
CA CYS A 155 -8.12 -8.81 -1.75
C CYS A 155 -7.54 -9.74 -2.83
N ALA A 156 -7.90 -9.55 -4.09
CA ALA A 156 -7.35 -10.34 -5.19
C ALA A 156 -5.85 -10.08 -5.35
N VAL A 157 -5.40 -8.82 -5.37
CA VAL A 157 -3.98 -8.47 -5.50
C VAL A 157 -3.18 -9.01 -4.31
N GLY A 158 -3.64 -8.75 -3.08
CA GLY A 158 -2.96 -9.21 -1.87
C GLY A 158 -2.96 -10.73 -1.73
N GLY A 159 -4.09 -11.38 -2.02
CA GLY A 159 -4.26 -12.82 -1.92
C GLY A 159 -3.47 -13.60 -2.97
N LEU A 160 -3.45 -13.13 -4.23
CA LEU A 160 -2.62 -13.70 -5.28
C LEU A 160 -1.13 -13.56 -4.94
N SER A 161 -0.73 -12.38 -4.47
CA SER A 161 0.67 -12.13 -4.07
C SER A 161 1.10 -13.00 -2.90
N PHE A 162 0.25 -13.13 -1.88
CA PHE A 162 0.51 -13.99 -0.72
C PHE A 162 0.62 -15.46 -1.14
N SER A 163 -0.30 -15.94 -1.98
CA SER A 163 -0.27 -17.30 -2.52
C SER A 163 0.97 -17.54 -3.39
N GLY A 164 1.39 -16.52 -4.16
CA GLY A 164 2.61 -16.54 -4.95
C GLY A 164 3.87 -16.75 -4.12
N HIS A 165 3.94 -16.13 -2.93
CA HIS A 165 5.03 -16.38 -1.97
C HIS A 165 4.98 -17.79 -1.38
N LEU A 166 3.80 -18.33 -1.11
CA LEU A 166 3.66 -19.70 -0.58
C LEU A 166 4.02 -20.77 -1.60
N LEU A 167 3.63 -20.57 -2.86
CA LEU A 167 3.87 -21.50 -3.97
C LEU A 167 5.20 -21.25 -4.68
N ASN A 168 5.90 -20.17 -4.32
CA ASN A 168 7.14 -19.71 -4.95
C ASN A 168 7.01 -19.51 -6.48
N ILE A 169 5.89 -18.93 -6.92
CA ILE A 169 5.61 -18.66 -8.34
C ILE A 169 5.77 -17.16 -8.63
N PRO A 170 6.79 -16.73 -9.38
CA PRO A 170 7.11 -15.31 -9.59
C PRO A 170 6.01 -14.45 -10.18
N ILE A 171 5.22 -15.01 -11.09
CA ILE A 171 4.15 -14.28 -11.76
C ILE A 171 3.01 -13.90 -10.80
N LEU A 172 2.81 -14.67 -9.72
CA LEU A 172 1.72 -14.46 -8.76
C LEU A 172 2.00 -13.31 -7.78
N TYR A 173 3.27 -13.01 -7.50
CA TYR A 173 3.64 -11.80 -6.74
C TYR A 173 3.95 -10.61 -7.65
N PHE A 174 3.54 -10.64 -8.92
CA PHE A 174 3.71 -9.53 -9.88
C PHE A 174 5.17 -9.10 -10.08
N GLY A 175 6.11 -10.04 -9.99
CA GLY A 175 7.50 -9.80 -10.36
C GLY A 175 7.66 -9.94 -11.87
N ILE A 176 8.12 -8.88 -12.54
CA ILE A 176 8.51 -8.93 -13.95
C ILE A 176 10.02 -8.76 -13.99
N GLU A 177 10.73 -9.80 -14.42
CA GLU A 177 12.20 -9.78 -14.54
C GLU A 177 12.63 -8.59 -15.40
N GLY A 178 13.49 -7.73 -14.85
CA GLY A 178 14.04 -6.56 -15.54
C GLY A 178 13.17 -5.30 -15.53
N ALA A 179 11.92 -5.35 -15.05
CA ALA A 179 11.04 -4.17 -15.01
C ALA A 179 10.59 -3.78 -13.59
N THR A 180 10.06 -4.72 -12.81
CA THR A 180 9.49 -4.41 -11.49
C THR A 180 9.85 -5.46 -10.45
N ALA A 181 10.21 -5.01 -9.25
CA ALA A 181 10.30 -5.90 -8.10
C ALA A 181 8.93 -6.52 -7.79
N GLY A 182 8.90 -7.76 -7.32
CA GLY A 182 7.68 -8.42 -6.85
C GLY A 182 7.06 -7.74 -5.62
N VAL A 183 5.77 -7.95 -5.37
CA VAL A 183 5.10 -7.56 -4.12
C VAL A 183 5.80 -8.29 -2.98
N GLY A 184 6.38 -7.56 -2.03
CA GLY A 184 6.97 -8.16 -0.84
C GLY A 184 5.91 -8.85 0.03
N LEU A 185 6.27 -9.94 0.70
CA LEU A 185 5.33 -10.69 1.57
C LEU A 185 4.63 -9.79 2.60
N PRO A 186 5.31 -8.85 3.30
CA PRO A 186 4.62 -7.93 4.21
C PRO A 186 3.60 -7.04 3.49
N ALA A 187 3.94 -6.54 2.29
CA ALA A 187 3.05 -5.72 1.49
C ALA A 187 1.81 -6.51 1.03
N ALA A 188 1.98 -7.78 0.63
CA ALA A 188 0.85 -8.64 0.23
C ALA A 188 -0.17 -8.79 1.37
N VAL A 189 0.30 -9.01 2.60
CA VAL A 189 -0.57 -9.10 3.79
C VAL A 189 -1.28 -7.78 4.06
N LEU A 190 -0.56 -6.65 4.00
CA LEU A 190 -1.16 -5.33 4.23
C LEU A 190 -2.22 -4.98 3.18
N ILE A 191 -1.97 -5.27 1.89
CA ILE A 191 -2.92 -5.11 0.79
C ILE A 191 -4.17 -5.95 1.04
N PHE A 192 -3.99 -7.23 1.39
CA PHE A 192 -5.10 -8.12 1.68
C PHE A 192 -5.95 -7.63 2.87
N MET A 193 -5.31 -7.19 3.95
CA MET A 193 -6.00 -6.61 5.11
C MET A 193 -6.76 -5.32 4.75
N MET A 194 -6.18 -4.49 3.87
CA MET A 194 -6.84 -3.28 3.38
C MET A 194 -8.10 -3.62 2.57
N GLY A 195 -8.00 -4.60 1.68
CA GLY A 195 -9.14 -5.10 0.91
C GLY A 195 -10.25 -5.65 1.80
N MET A 196 -9.91 -6.44 2.81
CA MET A 196 -10.86 -6.93 3.81
C MET A 196 -11.54 -5.78 4.56
N GLY A 197 -10.80 -4.72 4.89
CA GLY A 197 -11.35 -3.52 5.52
C GLY A 197 -12.40 -2.83 4.65
N LEU A 198 -12.13 -2.68 3.35
CA LEU A 198 -13.07 -2.10 2.39
C LEU A 198 -14.29 -2.99 2.15
N LEU A 199 -14.11 -4.31 2.05
CA LEU A 199 -15.21 -5.27 1.91
C LEU A 199 -16.19 -5.20 3.09
N VAL A 200 -15.67 -5.10 4.31
CA VAL A 200 -16.51 -4.97 5.51
C VAL A 200 -17.31 -3.67 5.48
N LEU A 201 -16.71 -2.55 5.05
CA LEU A 201 -17.43 -1.28 4.91
C LEU A 201 -18.47 -1.30 3.78
N GLY A 202 -18.17 -2.01 2.69
CA GLY A 202 -19.09 -2.15 1.56
C GLY A 202 -20.30 -3.03 1.87
N THR A 203 -20.11 -4.13 2.61
CA THR A 203 -21.19 -5.06 3.01
C THR A 203 -22.12 -4.48 4.07
N THR A 204 -21.58 -3.68 5.00
CA THR A 204 -22.38 -3.05 6.05
C THR A 204 -23.35 -1.98 5.55
N LYS A 205 -23.15 -1.40 4.35
CA LYS A 205 -24.05 -0.36 3.78
C LYS A 205 -25.12 -0.94 2.88
N GLY A 206 -24.80 -2.08 2.27
CA GLY A 206 -25.68 -2.77 1.34
C GLY A 206 -26.81 -3.54 2.01
N ASN A 207 -26.83 -3.62 3.34
CA ASN A 207 -27.90 -4.24 4.10
C ASN A 207 -28.86 -3.17 4.67
N PRO A 208 -30.00 -2.89 4.01
CA PRO A 208 -31.02 -1.99 4.55
C PRO A 208 -31.73 -2.52 5.81
N ASN A 209 -31.40 -3.74 6.26
CA ASN A 209 -32.02 -4.41 7.42
C ASN A 209 -31.00 -4.69 8.56
N GLY A 210 -29.85 -4.02 8.56
CA GLY A 210 -28.82 -4.11 9.62
C GLY A 210 -28.89 -2.95 10.60
#